data_AF-A0A2H4S872-F1
#
_entry.id   AF-A0A2H4S872-F1
#
_cell.length_a   1.000
_cell.length_b   1.000
_cell.length_c   1.000
_cell.angle_alpha   90.00
_cell.angle_beta   90.00
_cell.angle_gamma   90.00
#
_symmetry.space_group_name_H-M   'P 1'
#
loop_
_entity.id
_entity.type
_entity.pdbx_description
1 polymer ?
#
loop_
_entity_poly.entity_id
_entity_poly.type
_entity_poly.pdbx_seq_one_letter_code
_entity_poly.pdbx_strand_id
1 'polypeptide(L)'
;MVNEEPVANPVSVSLDNLEQLNVFGKKKVALTSKDDVNKMPEWLYGETPDANGKLQNATASVVIVVERNSEDVDAFYFYFYSFDQGANMTQVKEPLGSFIGTQGGVHFGSHIGDCEQEHDSILFDYCDKGILWDPVASAYFFHLDPDSSRLTRLSPSASDPATSNLTSFFYFDGIWGDDEYSQDDPRQRKVPWVGLKRFVAGPQGPAFKGLVRKGLFPNDRGGKNVLQLAAAAFMAVYPHLFKSWRKWVTILVFCMLVALLVVGGRRVAKRRKQTKLGYAHLEAENIPLMEMPLRRDGSRSPPEIGSDDTH
;
A
#
# COMPACT_ATOMS: atom_id res chain seq x y z
N MET A 1 -18.54 21.45 6.41
CA MET A 1 -17.65 22.36 7.14
C MET A 1 -16.52 22.81 6.24
N VAL A 2 -15.95 23.97 6.51
CA VAL A 2 -14.70 24.45 5.90
C VAL A 2 -13.77 24.83 7.05
N ASN A 3 -12.58 24.21 7.14
CA ASN A 3 -11.64 24.39 8.25
C ASN A 3 -12.30 24.20 9.63
N GLU A 4 -13.03 23.09 9.82
CA GLU A 4 -13.77 22.77 11.06
C GLU A 4 -14.92 23.75 11.43
N GLU A 5 -15.17 24.79 10.64
CA GLU A 5 -16.28 25.72 10.86
C GLU A 5 -17.50 25.38 9.98
N PRO A 6 -18.73 25.46 10.53
CA PRO A 6 -19.95 25.35 9.74
C PRO A 6 -20.02 26.45 8.67
N VAL A 7 -20.42 26.09 7.46
CA VAL A 7 -20.71 27.08 6.41
C VAL A 7 -21.92 27.92 6.82
N ALA A 8 -21.79 29.24 6.84
CA ALA A 8 -22.89 30.13 7.18
C ALA A 8 -24.02 30.07 6.13
N ASN A 9 -25.28 29.94 6.58
CA ASN A 9 -26.48 29.86 5.73
C ASN A 9 -26.39 28.83 4.60
N PRO A 10 -26.23 27.52 4.90
CA PRO A 10 -26.20 26.52 3.86
C PRO A 10 -27.58 26.50 3.17
N VAL A 11 -27.59 26.71 1.84
CA VAL A 11 -28.71 26.27 1.00
C VAL A 11 -28.99 24.82 1.39
N SER A 12 -30.27 24.43 1.50
CA SER A 12 -30.63 23.05 1.83
C SER A 12 -29.88 22.08 0.89
N VAL A 13 -28.89 21.37 1.42
CA VAL A 13 -28.00 20.50 0.64
C VAL A 13 -28.66 19.15 0.42
N SER A 14 -28.60 18.66 -0.80
CA SER A 14 -29.13 17.39 -1.28
C SER A 14 -28.25 16.85 -2.41
N LEU A 15 -28.49 15.62 -2.86
CA LEU A 15 -27.77 15.03 -3.99
C LEU A 15 -28.01 15.77 -5.33
N ASP A 16 -28.96 16.71 -5.38
CA ASP A 16 -29.26 17.54 -6.56
C ASP A 16 -28.50 18.85 -6.63
N ASN A 17 -27.89 19.29 -5.54
CA ASN A 17 -27.23 20.59 -5.47
C ASN A 17 -25.90 20.56 -4.71
N LEU A 18 -25.36 19.37 -4.43
CA LEU A 18 -24.13 19.18 -3.67
C LEU A 18 -22.93 19.92 -4.30
N GLU A 19 -22.86 19.98 -5.63
CA GLU A 19 -21.80 20.68 -6.37
C GLU A 19 -21.77 22.19 -6.12
N GLN A 20 -22.85 22.80 -5.62
CA GLN A 20 -22.87 24.23 -5.27
C GLN A 20 -21.85 24.54 -4.17
N LEU A 21 -21.50 23.55 -3.34
CA LEU A 21 -20.47 23.68 -2.32
C LEU A 21 -19.05 23.82 -2.90
N ASN A 22 -18.84 23.47 -4.17
CA ASN A 22 -17.54 23.62 -4.83
C ASN A 22 -17.07 25.09 -4.88
N VAL A 23 -17.99 26.05 -4.67
CA VAL A 23 -17.66 27.49 -4.55
C VAL A 23 -16.63 27.79 -3.46
N PHE A 24 -16.59 26.98 -2.40
CA PHE A 24 -15.63 27.15 -1.30
C PHE A 24 -14.24 26.58 -1.62
N GLY A 25 -14.12 25.85 -2.73
CA GLY A 25 -12.88 25.36 -3.30
C GLY A 25 -12.64 23.86 -3.14
N LYS A 26 -11.90 23.31 -4.10
CA LYS A 26 -11.53 21.89 -4.19
C LYS A 26 -10.95 21.36 -2.89
N LYS A 27 -11.50 20.23 -2.40
CA LYS A 27 -11.08 19.54 -1.17
C LYS A 27 -11.10 20.40 0.11
N LYS A 28 -11.80 21.54 0.11
CA LYS A 28 -11.92 22.41 1.30
C LYS A 28 -13.21 22.21 2.07
N VAL A 29 -14.20 21.56 1.45
CA VAL A 29 -15.50 21.32 2.06
C VAL A 29 -15.61 19.87 2.48
N ALA A 30 -15.90 19.62 3.75
CA ALA A 30 -16.21 18.30 4.29
C ALA A 30 -17.71 18.17 4.61
N LEU A 31 -18.30 17.02 4.29
CA LEU A 31 -19.69 16.70 4.63
C LEU A 31 -19.75 16.08 6.03
N THR A 32 -20.03 16.92 7.02
CA THR A 32 -19.94 16.53 8.43
C THR A 32 -21.30 16.18 9.02
N SER A 33 -21.33 15.17 9.87
CA SER A 33 -22.49 14.86 10.72
C SER A 33 -22.86 16.04 11.63
N LYS A 34 -24.17 16.25 11.85
CA LYS A 34 -24.67 17.16 12.90
C LYS A 34 -24.67 16.52 14.28
N ASP A 35 -24.73 15.20 14.33
CA ASP A 35 -24.76 14.41 15.56
C ASP A 35 -23.35 13.99 15.98
N ASP A 36 -23.15 13.85 17.29
CA ASP A 36 -21.92 13.28 17.85
C ASP A 36 -21.87 11.78 17.59
N VAL A 37 -21.06 11.37 16.61
CA VAL A 37 -20.88 9.97 16.22
C VAL A 37 -20.30 9.09 17.32
N ASN A 38 -19.65 9.67 18.34
CA ASN A 38 -19.15 8.90 19.49
C ASN A 38 -20.28 8.36 20.37
N LYS A 39 -21.50 8.90 20.23
CA LYS A 39 -22.71 8.39 20.88
C LYS A 39 -23.39 7.28 20.09
N MET A 40 -22.81 6.89 18.95
CA MET A 40 -23.32 5.86 18.05
C MET A 40 -24.81 6.07 17.72
N PRO A 41 -25.16 7.19 17.04
CA PRO A 41 -26.53 7.47 16.67
C PRO A 41 -27.09 6.38 15.74
N GLU A 42 -28.41 6.21 15.73
CA GLU A 42 -29.06 5.08 15.03
C GLU A 42 -28.72 5.03 13.53
N TRP A 43 -28.65 6.18 12.86
CA TRP A 43 -28.30 6.27 11.44
C TRP A 43 -26.88 5.75 11.12
N LEU A 44 -25.99 5.71 12.11
CA LEU A 44 -24.60 5.23 11.94
C LEU A 44 -24.55 3.74 11.63
N TYR A 45 -25.53 2.96 12.09
CA TYR A 45 -25.62 1.52 11.85
C TYR A 45 -26.21 1.17 10.48
N GLY A 46 -26.72 2.17 9.76
CA GLY A 46 -27.40 1.96 8.49
C GLY A 46 -28.70 1.16 8.63
N GLU A 47 -29.16 0.60 7.52
CA GLU A 47 -30.35 -0.25 7.47
C GLU A 47 -29.93 -1.72 7.25
N THR A 48 -30.54 -2.63 8.00
CA THR A 48 -30.31 -4.07 7.81
C THR A 48 -31.08 -4.55 6.57
N PRO A 49 -30.43 -5.23 5.61
CA PRO A 49 -31.11 -5.80 4.46
C PRO A 49 -32.20 -6.80 4.86
N ASP A 50 -33.27 -6.86 4.07
CA ASP A 50 -34.32 -7.87 4.21
C ASP A 50 -33.81 -9.27 3.80
N ALA A 51 -34.66 -10.29 3.91
CA ALA A 51 -34.30 -11.67 3.56
C ALA A 51 -33.84 -11.88 2.10
N ASN A 52 -34.12 -10.93 1.20
CA ASN A 52 -33.69 -10.94 -0.19
C ASN A 52 -32.43 -10.09 -0.44
N GLY A 53 -31.85 -9.52 0.62
CA GLY A 53 -30.69 -8.64 0.52
C GLY A 53 -31.03 -7.20 0.12
N LYS A 54 -32.30 -6.80 0.12
CA LYS A 54 -32.73 -5.46 -0.28
C LYS A 54 -32.85 -4.50 0.92
N LEU A 55 -32.44 -3.25 0.73
CA LEU A 55 -32.76 -2.16 1.66
C LEU A 55 -34.11 -1.54 1.28
N GLN A 56 -35.01 -1.40 2.25
CA GLN A 56 -36.39 -0.95 2.00
C GLN A 56 -36.51 0.57 2.03
N ASN A 57 -35.81 1.24 2.95
CA ASN A 57 -35.95 2.67 3.18
C ASN A 57 -34.68 3.48 2.82
N ALA A 58 -33.58 2.81 2.48
CA ALA A 58 -32.31 3.42 2.13
C ALA A 58 -31.80 2.96 0.75
N THR A 59 -31.10 3.87 0.08
CA THR A 59 -30.33 3.59 -1.15
C THR A 59 -28.86 3.79 -0.82
N ALA A 60 -28.14 2.68 -0.60
CA ALA A 60 -26.74 2.71 -0.17
C ALA A 60 -25.73 2.46 -1.30
N SER A 61 -26.20 2.33 -2.55
CA SER A 61 -25.33 2.02 -3.68
C SER A 61 -25.65 2.89 -4.90
N VAL A 62 -24.61 3.11 -5.69
CA VAL A 62 -24.71 3.75 -6.99
C VAL A 62 -23.94 2.92 -8.00
N VAL A 63 -24.58 2.65 -9.14
CA VAL A 63 -23.94 1.96 -10.27
C VAL A 63 -23.77 2.97 -11.39
N ILE A 64 -22.51 3.23 -11.76
CA ILE A 64 -22.15 4.09 -12.88
C ILE A 64 -21.63 3.21 -14.01
N VAL A 65 -22.28 3.28 -15.16
CA VAL A 65 -21.82 2.62 -16.38
C VAL A 65 -21.14 3.61 -17.31
N VAL A 66 -20.04 3.19 -17.92
CA VAL A 66 -19.27 3.95 -18.90
C VAL A 66 -19.16 3.11 -20.16
N GLU A 67 -19.73 3.60 -21.26
CA GLU A 67 -19.56 2.97 -22.56
C GLU A 67 -18.12 3.19 -23.05
N ARG A 68 -17.40 2.09 -23.32
CA ARG A 68 -16.03 2.16 -23.82
C ARG A 68 -15.99 2.11 -25.34
N ASN A 69 -16.82 1.25 -25.92
CA ASN A 69 -17.05 1.11 -27.35
C ASN A 69 -18.45 0.48 -27.55
N SER A 70 -18.83 0.13 -28.78
CA SER A 70 -20.15 -0.45 -29.08
C SER A 70 -20.40 -1.84 -28.48
N GLU A 71 -19.38 -2.51 -27.94
CA GLU A 71 -19.45 -3.89 -27.42
C GLU A 71 -19.14 -3.96 -25.91
N ASP A 72 -18.29 -3.07 -25.41
CA ASP A 72 -17.76 -3.08 -24.04
C ASP A 72 -18.33 -1.94 -23.19
N VAL A 73 -18.82 -2.30 -22.00
CA VAL A 73 -19.26 -1.36 -20.95
C VAL A 73 -18.49 -1.64 -19.67
N ASP A 74 -17.91 -0.60 -19.10
CA ASP A 74 -17.34 -0.64 -17.74
C ASP A 74 -18.44 -0.29 -16.74
N ALA A 75 -18.68 -1.16 -15.75
CA ALA A 75 -19.63 -0.90 -14.66
C ALA A 75 -18.88 -0.72 -13.33
N PHE A 76 -19.11 0.42 -12.68
CA PHE A 76 -18.52 0.78 -11.40
C PHE A 76 -19.59 0.76 -10.32
N TYR A 77 -19.33 -0.02 -9.27
CA TYR A 77 -20.20 -0.14 -8.11
C TYR A 77 -19.62 0.70 -6.98
N PHE A 78 -20.38 1.68 -6.53
CA PHE A 78 -20.07 2.51 -5.38
C PHE A 78 -20.98 2.14 -4.22
N TYR A 79 -20.41 2.01 -3.04
CA TYR A 79 -21.11 1.63 -1.82
C TYR A 79 -20.93 2.75 -0.81
N PHE A 80 -22.01 3.32 -0.30
CA PHE A 80 -21.95 4.43 0.64
C PHE A 80 -22.21 3.90 2.05
N TYR A 81 -21.14 3.84 2.83
CA TYR A 81 -21.20 3.45 4.24
C TYR A 81 -21.38 4.68 5.13
N SER A 82 -22.24 4.57 6.14
CA SER A 82 -22.37 5.58 7.19
C SER A 82 -21.08 5.72 8.00
N PHE A 83 -20.38 4.60 8.21
CA PHE A 83 -19.16 4.53 8.98
C PHE A 83 -18.28 3.41 8.43
N ASP A 84 -17.05 3.74 8.10
CA ASP A 84 -16.02 2.75 7.80
C ASP A 84 -15.10 2.61 9.01
N GLN A 85 -15.16 1.44 9.64
CA GLN A 85 -14.30 1.12 10.77
C GLN A 85 -12.94 0.67 10.24
N GLY A 86 -11.93 1.47 10.53
CA GLY A 86 -10.58 1.19 10.08
C GLY A 86 -9.99 -0.12 10.62
N ALA A 87 -8.84 -0.48 10.04
CA ALA A 87 -8.05 -1.66 10.36
C ALA A 87 -7.87 -1.92 11.87
N ASN A 88 -8.21 -3.13 12.32
CA ASN A 88 -7.87 -3.57 13.67
C ASN A 88 -6.40 -4.02 13.74
N MET A 89 -5.59 -3.28 14.51
CA MET A 89 -4.15 -3.53 14.60
C MET A 89 -3.78 -4.89 15.22
N THR A 90 -4.70 -5.51 15.97
CA THR A 90 -4.48 -6.86 16.54
C THR A 90 -4.38 -7.96 15.48
N GLN A 91 -4.83 -7.69 14.25
CA GLN A 91 -4.81 -8.65 13.15
C GLN A 91 -3.53 -8.61 12.32
N VAL A 92 -2.65 -7.64 12.58
CA VAL A 92 -1.34 -7.56 11.91
C VAL A 92 -0.51 -8.78 12.30
N LYS A 93 -0.09 -9.56 11.31
CA LYS A 93 0.66 -10.82 11.55
C LYS A 93 2.04 -10.55 12.15
N GLU A 94 2.43 -11.41 13.09
CA GLU A 94 3.80 -11.42 13.62
C GLU A 94 4.84 -11.71 12.52
N PRO A 95 6.03 -11.08 12.55
CA PRO A 95 6.59 -10.24 13.63
C PRO A 95 6.16 -8.76 13.61
N LEU A 96 5.40 -8.34 12.60
CA LEU A 96 5.07 -6.92 12.38
C LEU A 96 4.14 -6.36 13.47
N GLY A 97 3.24 -7.19 14.00
CA GLY A 97 2.38 -6.85 15.14
C GLY A 97 3.19 -6.40 16.37
N SER A 98 4.27 -7.12 16.72
CA SER A 98 5.13 -6.75 17.84
C SER A 98 5.86 -5.41 17.66
N PHE A 99 6.16 -4.98 16.43
CA PHE A 99 6.83 -3.70 16.17
C PHE A 99 5.88 -2.50 16.17
N ILE A 100 4.63 -2.74 15.76
CA ILE A 100 3.61 -1.69 15.60
C ILE A 100 2.90 -1.38 16.93
N GLY A 101 3.06 -2.23 17.95
CA GLY A 101 2.46 -2.06 19.25
C GLY A 101 0.97 -2.37 19.18
N THR A 102 0.63 -3.66 19.21
CA THR A 102 -0.76 -4.13 19.26
C THR A 102 -1.41 -3.71 20.58
N GLN A 103 -2.02 -2.53 20.62
CA GLN A 103 -2.97 -2.20 21.67
C GLN A 103 -4.33 -2.78 21.30
N GLY A 104 -4.89 -3.64 22.16
CA GLY A 104 -6.15 -4.32 21.92
C GLY A 104 -7.30 -3.33 21.66
N GLY A 105 -8.13 -3.61 20.65
CA GLY A 105 -9.37 -2.88 20.36
C GLY A 105 -9.21 -1.50 19.73
N VAL A 106 -8.02 -1.14 19.24
CA VAL A 106 -7.80 0.15 18.56
C VAL A 106 -7.83 -0.03 17.04
N HIS A 107 -8.78 0.64 16.39
CA HIS A 107 -8.95 0.68 14.94
C HIS A 107 -8.27 1.94 14.36
N PHE A 108 -7.64 1.82 13.19
CA PHE A 108 -6.93 2.92 12.53
C PHE A 108 -7.38 3.10 11.08
N GLY A 109 -7.49 4.35 10.64
CA GLY A 109 -8.09 4.71 9.36
C GLY A 109 -9.61 4.73 9.37
N SER A 110 -10.24 4.89 10.55
CA SER A 110 -11.69 5.00 10.65
C SER A 110 -12.16 6.36 10.14
N HIS A 111 -13.28 6.40 9.42
CA HIS A 111 -13.86 7.63 8.89
C HIS A 111 -15.36 7.48 8.68
N ILE A 112 -16.04 8.61 8.57
CA ILE A 112 -17.46 8.67 8.17
C ILE A 112 -17.48 8.78 6.64
N GLY A 113 -18.34 8.00 5.96
CA GLY A 113 -18.37 7.94 4.49
C GLY A 113 -17.59 6.77 3.89
N ASP A 114 -17.71 6.57 2.57
CA ASP A 114 -17.10 5.46 1.81
C ASP A 114 -15.56 5.47 1.86
N CYS A 115 -14.94 4.33 1.56
CA CYS A 115 -13.53 4.04 1.75
C CYS A 115 -12.68 4.28 0.48
N GLU A 116 -11.43 4.77 0.67
CA GLU A 116 -10.35 4.74 -0.34
C GLU A 116 -9.18 3.85 0.12
N GLN A 117 -9.42 2.83 0.94
CA GLN A 117 -8.35 1.90 1.30
C GLN A 117 -8.16 0.85 0.21
N GLU A 118 -7.03 0.95 -0.48
CA GLU A 118 -6.45 -0.20 -1.17
C GLU A 118 -6.14 -1.28 -0.12
N HIS A 119 -6.96 -2.34 -0.06
CA HIS A 119 -6.68 -3.54 0.73
C HIS A 119 -5.51 -4.34 0.14
N ASP A 120 -4.35 -3.69 -0.07
CA ASP A 120 -3.19 -4.33 -0.64
C ASP A 120 -2.40 -5.03 0.48
N SER A 121 -2.68 -6.33 0.61
CA SER A 121 -1.81 -7.41 1.10
C SER A 121 -1.60 -7.64 2.61
N ILE A 122 -1.91 -6.71 3.51
CA ILE A 122 -1.60 -6.88 4.96
C ILE A 122 -2.85 -6.98 5.85
N LEU A 123 -3.99 -6.43 5.44
CA LEU A 123 -5.19 -6.34 6.25
C LEU A 123 -6.26 -7.34 5.77
N PHE A 124 -6.88 -8.06 6.71
CA PHE A 124 -8.00 -8.95 6.44
C PHE A 124 -9.25 -8.34 7.07
N ASP A 125 -10.17 -7.85 6.25
CA ASP A 125 -11.49 -7.46 6.76
C ASP A 125 -12.33 -8.71 7.06
N TYR A 126 -13.01 -8.71 8.20
CA TYR A 126 -13.89 -9.79 8.65
C TYR A 126 -15.29 -9.20 8.84
N CYS A 127 -16.11 -9.28 7.79
CA CYS A 127 -17.53 -8.97 7.89
C CYS A 127 -18.28 -10.09 8.61
N ASP A 128 -19.36 -9.75 9.33
CA ASP A 128 -20.26 -10.73 9.95
C ASP A 128 -20.89 -11.65 8.89
N LYS A 129 -21.23 -12.90 9.23
CA LYS A 129 -21.89 -13.87 8.34
C LYS A 129 -23.38 -13.57 8.14
N GLY A 130 -23.78 -12.31 8.27
CA GLY A 130 -25.17 -11.87 8.21
C GLY A 130 -25.83 -12.11 6.84
N ILE A 131 -26.99 -11.48 6.65
CA ILE A 131 -27.71 -11.54 5.38
C ILE A 131 -26.82 -10.94 4.28
N LEU A 132 -26.73 -11.64 3.14
CA LEU A 132 -26.01 -11.14 1.98
C LEU A 132 -26.79 -9.96 1.37
N TRP A 133 -26.18 -8.79 1.37
CA TRP A 133 -26.73 -7.60 0.75
C TRP A 133 -26.64 -7.67 -0.79
N ASP A 134 -27.74 -7.37 -1.48
CA ASP A 134 -27.77 -7.17 -2.93
C ASP A 134 -27.65 -5.67 -3.24
N PRO A 135 -26.47 -5.21 -3.69
CA PRO A 135 -26.27 -3.80 -3.95
C PRO A 135 -27.06 -3.28 -5.16
N VAL A 136 -27.55 -4.14 -6.05
CA VAL A 136 -28.31 -3.71 -7.24
C VAL A 136 -29.80 -3.54 -6.91
N ALA A 137 -30.29 -4.22 -5.89
CA ALA A 137 -31.70 -4.17 -5.47
C ALA A 137 -32.13 -2.79 -4.93
N SER A 138 -31.18 -2.00 -4.40
CA SER A 138 -31.39 -0.64 -3.88
C SER A 138 -30.30 0.32 -4.37
N ALA A 139 -30.10 0.39 -5.69
CA ALA A 139 -29.14 1.27 -6.35
C ALA A 139 -29.77 2.39 -7.19
N TYR A 140 -29.05 3.51 -7.30
CA TYR A 140 -29.24 4.44 -8.41
C TYR A 140 -28.34 4.06 -9.60
N PHE A 141 -28.89 4.10 -10.80
CA PHE A 141 -28.18 3.78 -12.04
C PHE A 141 -27.90 5.05 -12.84
N PHE A 142 -26.66 5.21 -13.27
CA PHE A 142 -26.23 6.33 -14.09
C PHE A 142 -25.35 5.88 -15.24
N HIS A 143 -25.45 6.60 -16.35
CA HIS A 143 -24.55 6.55 -17.48
C HIS A 143 -23.63 7.76 -17.46
N LEU A 144 -22.32 7.54 -17.54
CA LEU A 144 -21.32 8.58 -17.64
C LEU A 144 -20.76 8.59 -19.07
N ASP A 145 -20.93 9.73 -19.74
CA ASP A 145 -20.29 9.99 -21.03
C ASP A 145 -18.78 10.23 -20.81
N PRO A 146 -17.89 9.41 -21.38
CA PRO A 146 -16.45 9.51 -21.16
C PRO A 146 -15.83 10.77 -21.77
N ASP A 147 -16.42 11.34 -22.82
CA ASP A 147 -15.87 12.50 -23.52
C ASP A 147 -16.27 13.81 -22.84
N SER A 148 -17.54 13.92 -22.45
CA SER A 148 -18.07 15.14 -21.83
C SER A 148 -18.04 15.11 -20.29
N SER A 149 -17.73 13.95 -19.68
CA SER A 149 -17.89 13.72 -18.23
C SER A 149 -19.30 14.02 -17.72
N ARG A 150 -20.31 13.88 -18.60
CA ARG A 150 -21.71 14.14 -18.27
C ARG A 150 -22.36 12.89 -17.70
N LEU A 151 -22.88 13.00 -16.48
CA LEU A 151 -23.63 11.94 -15.82
C LEU A 151 -25.13 12.06 -16.15
N THR A 152 -25.76 10.96 -16.52
CA THR A 152 -27.19 10.87 -16.86
C THR A 152 -27.83 9.75 -16.08
N ARG A 153 -28.96 10.00 -15.41
CA ARG A 153 -29.69 8.98 -14.64
C ARG A 153 -30.43 8.03 -15.59
N LEU A 154 -30.26 6.72 -15.42
CA LEU A 154 -30.83 5.67 -16.28
C LEU A 154 -32.21 5.17 -15.81
N SER A 155 -32.52 5.32 -14.52
CA SER A 155 -33.77 4.81 -13.93
C SER A 155 -34.52 5.89 -13.15
N PRO A 156 -35.31 6.75 -13.82
CA PRO A 156 -36.47 7.37 -13.19
C PRO A 156 -37.57 6.30 -13.09
N SER A 157 -38.01 5.96 -11.88
CA SER A 157 -39.11 5.00 -11.71
C SER A 157 -40.39 5.58 -12.35
N ALA A 158 -41.17 4.80 -13.09
CA ALA A 158 -42.43 5.30 -13.67
C ALA A 158 -43.46 5.74 -12.61
N SER A 159 -43.28 5.32 -11.35
CA SER A 159 -44.07 5.72 -10.18
C SER A 159 -43.53 6.97 -9.46
N ASP A 160 -42.35 7.45 -9.84
CA ASP A 160 -41.67 8.58 -9.23
C ASP A 160 -40.98 9.38 -10.35
N PRO A 161 -41.73 10.26 -11.06
CA PRO A 161 -41.14 11.12 -12.09
C PRO A 161 -40.15 12.03 -11.38
N ALA A 162 -38.90 11.60 -11.33
CA ALA A 162 -37.89 12.25 -10.54
C ALA A 162 -37.83 13.72 -10.97
N THR A 163 -38.25 14.62 -10.07
CA THR A 163 -38.09 16.08 -10.21
C THR A 163 -36.62 16.49 -10.17
N SER A 164 -35.73 15.50 -10.07
CA SER A 164 -34.37 15.59 -9.61
C SER A 164 -33.54 14.52 -10.31
N ASN A 165 -32.47 14.96 -10.97
CA ASN A 165 -31.58 14.05 -11.70
C ASN A 165 -30.59 13.36 -10.77
N LEU A 166 -30.46 13.79 -9.51
CA LEU A 166 -29.53 13.25 -8.51
C LEU A 166 -28.10 13.11 -9.05
N THR A 167 -27.65 14.01 -9.92
CA THR A 167 -26.32 13.92 -10.55
C THR A 167 -25.27 14.74 -9.82
N SER A 168 -25.67 15.69 -8.98
CA SER A 168 -24.76 16.69 -8.40
C SER A 168 -23.74 16.06 -7.46
N PHE A 169 -24.08 14.94 -6.83
CA PHE A 169 -23.15 14.17 -6.00
C PHE A 169 -21.86 13.79 -6.73
N PHE A 170 -21.94 13.50 -8.03
CA PHE A 170 -20.79 13.12 -8.83
C PHE A 170 -19.81 14.28 -9.02
N TYR A 171 -20.33 15.51 -9.12
CA TYR A 171 -19.56 16.72 -9.38
C TYR A 171 -19.02 17.38 -8.11
N PHE A 172 -19.42 16.92 -6.92
CA PHE A 172 -18.91 17.45 -5.67
C PHE A 172 -17.41 17.16 -5.50
N ASP A 173 -16.62 18.22 -5.34
CA ASP A 173 -15.15 18.18 -5.30
C ASP A 173 -14.55 18.20 -3.88
N GLY A 174 -15.42 18.12 -2.87
CA GLY A 174 -15.05 18.07 -1.47
C GLY A 174 -14.82 16.67 -0.93
N ILE A 175 -14.83 16.59 0.40
CA ILE A 175 -14.62 15.40 1.21
C ILE A 175 -15.98 14.83 1.62
N TRP A 176 -16.19 13.56 1.30
CA TRP A 176 -17.36 12.77 1.68
C TRP A 176 -17.17 12.21 3.08
N GLY A 177 -17.57 13.00 4.09
CA GLY A 177 -17.39 12.66 5.49
C GLY A 177 -16.80 13.78 6.31
N ASP A 178 -16.53 13.48 7.57
CA ASP A 178 -15.82 14.37 8.47
C ASP A 178 -14.38 14.61 7.98
N ASP A 179 -13.86 15.80 8.28
CA ASP A 179 -12.44 16.10 8.09
C ASP A 179 -11.60 15.40 9.17
N GLU A 180 -10.31 15.27 8.90
CA GLU A 180 -9.37 14.67 9.85
C GLU A 180 -9.26 15.52 11.13
N TYR A 181 -9.32 14.89 12.31
CA TYR A 181 -8.99 15.58 13.55
C TYR A 181 -7.56 16.11 13.55
N SER A 182 -7.40 17.33 14.08
CA SER A 182 -6.11 17.94 14.39
C SER A 182 -5.20 17.01 15.21
N GLN A 183 -3.88 17.18 15.04
CA GLN A 183 -2.87 16.34 15.68
C GLN A 183 -2.82 16.47 17.19
N ASP A 184 -3.28 17.60 17.71
CA ASP A 184 -3.33 17.88 19.13
C ASP A 184 -4.66 17.45 19.77
N ASP A 185 -5.62 16.93 18.98
CA ASP A 185 -6.90 16.45 19.51
C ASP A 185 -6.68 15.17 20.34
N PRO A 186 -7.15 15.11 21.61
CA PRO A 186 -6.94 13.95 22.48
C PRO A 186 -7.57 12.65 21.96
N ARG A 187 -8.52 12.72 21.03
CA ARG A 187 -9.15 11.57 20.38
C ARG A 187 -8.31 11.04 19.21
N GLN A 188 -7.46 11.87 18.62
CA GLN A 188 -6.58 11.47 17.53
C GLN A 188 -5.40 10.65 18.08
N ARG A 189 -5.16 9.47 17.49
CA ARG A 189 -4.02 8.62 17.83
C ARG A 189 -3.25 8.26 16.58
N LYS A 190 -1.94 8.07 16.72
CA LYS A 190 -1.07 7.63 15.63
C LYS A 190 -0.34 6.37 16.00
N VAL A 191 -0.17 5.49 15.02
CA VAL A 191 0.75 4.37 15.12
C VAL A 191 2.17 4.91 15.15
N PRO A 192 2.97 4.60 16.20
CA PRO A 192 4.38 4.97 16.23
C PRO A 192 5.11 4.45 14.98
N TRP A 193 6.04 5.24 14.44
CA TRP A 193 6.91 4.93 13.27
C TRP A 193 6.22 4.82 11.91
N VAL A 194 4.97 4.35 11.85
CA VAL A 194 4.20 4.20 10.60
C VAL A 194 3.35 5.44 10.31
N GLY A 195 2.96 6.20 11.34
CA GLY A 195 2.21 7.46 11.20
C GLY A 195 0.74 7.28 10.80
N LEU A 196 0.23 6.05 10.77
CA LEU A 196 -1.18 5.76 10.51
C LEU A 196 -2.04 6.40 11.59
N LYS A 197 -3.03 7.19 11.17
CA LYS A 197 -3.91 7.96 12.05
C LYS A 197 -5.15 7.15 12.40
N ARG A 198 -5.71 7.40 13.58
CA ARG A 198 -6.91 6.73 14.06
C ARG A 198 -8.11 7.15 13.22
N PHE A 199 -8.29 8.46 13.09
CA PHE A 199 -9.33 9.07 12.28
C PHE A 199 -8.69 9.77 11.09
N VAL A 200 -9.22 9.51 9.89
CA VAL A 200 -8.78 10.13 8.63
C VAL A 200 -9.94 10.90 8.02
N ALA A 201 -9.62 11.87 7.16
CA ALA A 201 -10.65 12.55 6.38
C ALA A 201 -11.35 11.54 5.45
N GLY A 202 -12.63 11.78 5.17
CA GLY A 202 -13.36 11.04 4.15
C GLY A 202 -12.73 11.17 2.75
N PRO A 203 -13.10 10.31 1.79
CA PRO A 203 -12.55 10.35 0.45
C PRO A 203 -13.14 11.50 -0.37
N GLN A 204 -12.59 11.70 -1.57
CA GLN A 204 -13.30 12.42 -2.62
C GLN A 204 -14.34 11.52 -3.30
N GLY A 205 -15.31 12.17 -3.95
CA GLY A 205 -16.42 11.50 -4.60
C GLY A 205 -16.04 10.66 -5.83
N PRO A 206 -17.04 9.98 -6.43
CA PRO A 206 -16.86 9.03 -7.53
C PRO A 206 -16.08 9.56 -8.74
N ALA A 207 -16.20 10.85 -9.08
CA ALA A 207 -15.49 11.46 -10.20
C ALA A 207 -13.96 11.38 -10.07
N PHE A 208 -13.44 11.24 -8.85
CA PHE A 208 -11.99 11.17 -8.59
C PHE A 208 -11.44 9.75 -8.63
N LYS A 209 -12.27 8.73 -8.88
CA LYS A 209 -11.88 7.32 -8.91
C LYS A 209 -11.41 6.81 -10.28
N GLY A 210 -11.20 7.71 -11.24
CA GLY A 210 -10.62 7.37 -12.54
C GLY A 210 -11.50 6.45 -13.39
N LEU A 211 -12.80 6.78 -13.53
CA LEU A 211 -13.78 5.93 -14.22
C LEU A 211 -13.53 5.76 -15.72
N VAL A 212 -12.82 6.70 -16.34
CA VAL A 212 -12.38 6.58 -17.74
C VAL A 212 -10.96 5.98 -17.78
N ARG A 213 -10.86 4.69 -17.46
CA ARG A 213 -9.59 3.94 -17.38
C ARG A 213 -9.20 3.31 -18.72
N LYS A 214 -7.90 3.18 -18.99
CA LYS A 214 -7.39 2.56 -20.21
C LYS A 214 -7.42 1.03 -20.15
N GLY A 215 -7.42 0.45 -18.95
CA GLY A 215 -7.45 -0.98 -18.73
C GLY A 215 -8.13 -1.31 -17.41
N LEU A 216 -8.10 -2.59 -17.01
CA LEU A 216 -8.77 -3.06 -15.79
C LEU A 216 -8.23 -2.39 -14.52
N PHE A 217 -6.96 -2.00 -14.52
CA PHE A 217 -6.29 -1.40 -13.38
C PHE A 217 -6.24 0.14 -13.48
N PRO A 218 -6.09 0.85 -12.34
CA PRO A 218 -5.91 2.30 -12.35
C PRO A 218 -4.77 2.74 -13.26
N ASN A 219 -4.99 3.83 -14.00
CA ASN A 219 -4.00 4.38 -14.94
C ASN A 219 -2.73 4.85 -14.21
N ASP A 220 -2.91 5.50 -13.06
CA ASP A 220 -1.83 6.06 -12.26
C ASP A 220 -1.63 5.21 -11.00
N ARG A 221 -1.02 4.02 -11.16
CA ARG A 221 -0.53 3.31 -9.98
C ARG A 221 0.58 4.14 -9.37
N GLY A 222 0.30 4.78 -8.23
CA GLY A 222 1.31 5.47 -7.44
C GLY A 222 2.54 4.59 -7.29
N GLY A 223 3.73 5.18 -7.50
CA GLY A 223 4.98 4.44 -7.33
C GLY A 223 5.05 3.84 -5.94
N LYS A 224 5.43 2.57 -5.82
CA LYS A 224 5.55 1.92 -4.51
C LYS A 224 6.69 2.58 -3.73
N ASN A 225 6.38 3.10 -2.55
CA ASN A 225 7.41 3.61 -1.65
C ASN A 225 8.38 2.49 -1.25
N VAL A 226 9.63 2.82 -0.92
CA VAL A 226 10.67 1.83 -0.51
C VAL A 226 10.15 0.91 0.60
N LEU A 227 9.35 1.44 1.53
CA LEU A 227 8.72 0.67 2.60
C LEU A 227 7.70 -0.35 2.07
N GLN A 228 6.87 0.03 1.09
CA GLN A 228 5.92 -0.88 0.45
C GLN A 228 6.63 -1.95 -0.37
N LEU A 229 7.73 -1.60 -1.05
CA LEU A 229 8.56 -2.56 -1.76
C LEU A 229 9.21 -3.57 -0.79
N ALA A 230 9.73 -3.08 0.33
CA ALA A 230 10.31 -3.91 1.39
C ALA A 230 9.25 -4.81 2.04
N ALA A 231 8.05 -4.28 2.31
CA ALA A 231 6.93 -5.04 2.84
C ALA A 231 6.45 -6.12 1.86
N ALA A 232 6.33 -5.81 0.57
CA ALA A 232 5.98 -6.77 -0.47
C ALA A 232 7.04 -7.88 -0.60
N ALA A 233 8.32 -7.53 -0.59
CA ALA A 233 9.41 -8.49 -0.58
C ALA A 233 9.34 -9.38 0.66
N PHE A 234 9.16 -8.80 1.85
CA PHE A 234 9.00 -9.54 3.10
C PHE A 234 7.82 -10.53 3.05
N MET A 235 6.66 -10.07 2.59
CA MET A 235 5.46 -10.92 2.48
C MET A 235 5.63 -12.05 1.47
N ALA A 236 6.40 -11.85 0.40
CA ALA A 236 6.70 -12.91 -0.57
C ALA A 236 7.59 -14.02 0.03
N VAL A 237 8.58 -13.67 0.87
CA VAL A 237 9.42 -14.67 1.56
C VAL A 237 8.82 -15.23 2.84
N TYR A 238 7.82 -14.57 3.45
CA TYR A 238 7.22 -14.96 4.72
C TYR A 238 6.72 -16.42 4.77
N PRO A 239 5.96 -16.95 3.77
CA PRO A 239 5.47 -18.33 3.80
C PRO A 239 6.60 -19.37 3.77
N HIS A 240 7.74 -19.01 3.18
CA HIS A 240 8.86 -19.93 2.95
C HIS A 240 9.87 -19.91 4.09
N LEU A 241 10.18 -18.72 4.63
CA LEU A 241 11.22 -18.53 5.64
C LEU A 241 10.68 -18.44 7.06
N PHE A 242 9.46 -17.93 7.23
CA PHE A 242 8.95 -17.51 8.52
C PHE A 242 7.59 -18.10 8.88
N LYS A 243 7.06 -19.07 8.14
CA LYS A 243 5.83 -19.76 8.57
C LYS A 243 6.15 -20.98 9.44
N SER A 244 5.65 -20.99 10.67
CA SER A 244 5.73 -22.13 11.60
C SER A 244 7.18 -22.55 11.93
N TRP A 245 7.48 -23.86 11.94
CA TRP A 245 8.77 -24.43 12.36
C TRP A 245 9.97 -23.95 11.52
N ARG A 246 9.72 -23.49 10.29
CA ARG A 246 10.75 -22.99 9.37
C ARG A 246 11.47 -21.75 9.91
N LYS A 247 10.84 -20.98 10.81
CA LYS A 247 11.47 -19.85 11.54
C LYS A 247 12.73 -20.30 12.28
N TRP A 248 12.69 -21.45 12.94
CA TRP A 248 13.81 -21.93 13.73
C TRP A 248 14.95 -22.43 12.84
N VAL A 249 14.61 -23.05 11.71
CA VAL A 249 15.60 -23.48 10.70
C VAL A 249 16.31 -22.28 10.08
N THR A 250 15.58 -21.22 9.72
CA THR A 250 16.17 -20.01 9.14
C THR A 250 17.05 -19.27 10.14
N ILE A 251 16.65 -19.19 11.41
CA ILE A 251 17.50 -18.64 12.49
C ILE A 251 18.80 -19.45 12.63
N LEU A 252 18.71 -20.78 12.63
CA LEU A 252 19.88 -21.65 12.80
C LEU A 252 20.87 -21.53 11.64
N VAL A 253 20.37 -21.48 10.40
CA VAL A 253 21.19 -21.25 9.20
C VAL A 253 21.85 -19.87 9.23
N PHE A 254 21.12 -18.84 9.67
CA PHE A 254 21.67 -17.49 9.80
C PHE A 254 22.78 -17.43 10.87
N CYS A 255 22.57 -18.03 12.04
CA CYS A 255 23.60 -18.14 13.08
C CYS A 255 24.84 -18.89 12.57
N MET A 256 24.67 -19.96 11.80
CA MET A 256 25.78 -20.68 11.16
C MET A 256 26.55 -19.81 10.16
N LEU A 257 25.85 -19.05 9.31
CA LEU A 257 26.48 -18.13 8.37
C LEU A 257 27.27 -17.02 9.07
N VAL A 258 26.71 -16.43 10.14
CA VAL A 258 27.41 -15.42 10.95
C VAL A 258 28.65 -16.02 11.62
N ALA A 259 28.55 -17.23 12.17
CA ALA A 259 29.70 -17.92 12.76
C ALA A 259 30.79 -18.18 11.72
N LEU A 260 30.43 -18.61 10.51
CA LEU A 260 31.37 -18.80 9.40
C LEU A 260 32.04 -17.49 8.97
N LEU A 261 31.30 -16.38 8.92
CA LEU A 261 31.85 -15.06 8.62
C LEU A 261 32.81 -14.58 9.72
N VAL A 262 32.48 -14.78 11.00
CA VAL A 262 33.35 -14.42 12.12
C VAL A 262 34.62 -15.27 12.12
N VAL A 263 34.51 -16.58 11.90
CA VAL A 263 35.68 -17.49 11.83
C VAL A 263 36.53 -17.19 10.59
N GLY A 264 35.89 -16.95 9.44
CA GLY A 264 36.56 -16.54 8.21
C GLY A 264 37.29 -15.21 8.37
N GLY A 265 36.63 -14.20 8.93
CA GLY A 265 37.21 -12.91 9.25
C GLY A 265 38.39 -13.02 10.22
N ARG A 266 38.26 -13.82 11.29
CA ARG A 266 39.37 -14.11 12.23
C ARG A 266 40.53 -14.81 11.54
N ARG A 267 40.29 -15.78 10.65
CA ARG A 267 41.34 -16.46 9.88
C ARG A 267 42.06 -15.50 8.93
N VAL A 268 41.32 -14.65 8.22
CA VAL A 268 41.90 -13.63 7.33
C VAL A 268 42.70 -12.60 8.12
N ALA A 269 42.19 -12.12 9.26
CA ALA A 269 42.90 -11.20 10.14
C ALA A 269 44.19 -11.81 10.71
N LYS A 270 44.16 -13.09 11.11
CA LYS A 270 45.35 -13.81 11.58
C LYS A 270 46.38 -13.98 10.46
N ARG A 271 45.95 -14.36 9.25
CA ARG A 271 46.83 -14.44 8.07
C ARG A 271 47.46 -13.09 7.75
N ARG A 272 46.68 -12.00 7.75
CA ARG A 272 47.18 -10.62 7.53
C ARG A 272 48.15 -10.14 8.61
N LYS A 273 47.95 -10.53 9.88
CA LYS A 273 48.90 -10.24 10.96
C LYS A 273 50.21 -11.01 10.77
N GLN A 274 50.15 -12.28 10.36
CA GLN A 274 51.35 -13.09 10.11
C GLN A 274 52.17 -12.57 8.93
N THR A 275 51.55 -12.13 7.83
CA THR A 275 52.27 -11.50 6.72
C THR A 275 52.86 -10.13 7.08
N LYS A 276 52.27 -9.39 8.03
CA LYS A 276 52.86 -8.14 8.55
C LYS A 276 54.02 -8.36 9.52
N LEU A 277 54.08 -9.49 10.23
CA LEU A 277 55.17 -9.87 11.13
C LEU A 277 56.38 -10.51 10.40
N GLY A 278 56.28 -10.78 9.11
CA GLY A 278 57.31 -11.43 8.29
C GLY A 278 58.40 -10.52 7.73
N TYR A 279 58.35 -9.21 7.96
CA TYR A 279 59.42 -8.28 7.61
C TYR A 279 60.00 -7.65 8.87
N ALA A 280 60.71 -8.45 9.65
CA ALA A 280 61.69 -7.91 10.59
C ALA A 280 62.94 -7.57 9.77
N HIS A 281 63.25 -6.28 9.63
CA HIS A 281 64.50 -5.82 9.06
C HIS A 281 65.63 -6.38 9.94
N LEU A 282 66.35 -7.39 9.45
CA LEU A 282 67.53 -7.89 10.13
C LEU A 282 68.59 -6.79 10.06
N GLU A 283 68.96 -6.23 11.21
CA GLU A 283 70.19 -5.47 11.38
C GLU A 283 71.37 -6.45 11.24
N ALA A 284 71.61 -6.94 10.03
CA ALA A 284 72.84 -7.62 9.68
C ALA A 284 73.78 -6.57 9.09
N GLU A 285 74.84 -6.27 9.83
CA GLU A 285 75.98 -5.49 9.35
C GLU A 285 76.42 -5.94 7.96
N ASN A 286 76.81 -4.97 7.14
CA ASN A 286 77.26 -5.08 5.75
C ASN A 286 77.99 -6.39 5.44
N ILE A 287 77.34 -7.30 4.72
CA ILE A 287 77.99 -8.46 4.12
C ILE A 287 78.73 -7.98 2.86
N PRO A 288 80.07 -8.04 2.80
CA PRO A 288 80.79 -7.60 1.62
C PRO A 288 80.57 -8.60 0.48
N LEU A 289 80.17 -8.08 -0.68
CA LEU A 289 80.06 -8.84 -1.93
C LEU A 289 81.46 -9.29 -2.36
N MET A 290 81.77 -10.57 -2.16
CA MET A 290 82.96 -11.20 -2.75
C MET A 290 82.76 -11.33 -4.26
N GLU A 291 83.73 -10.82 -5.02
CA GLU A 291 83.81 -10.91 -6.47
C GLU A 291 83.81 -12.38 -6.93
N MET A 292 82.85 -12.75 -7.79
CA MET A 292 82.86 -14.05 -8.46
C MET A 292 83.91 -14.05 -9.59
N PRO A 293 84.87 -14.99 -9.60
CA PRO A 293 85.81 -15.09 -10.71
C PRO A 293 85.15 -15.76 -11.93
N LEU A 294 85.16 -15.06 -13.07
CA LEU A 294 84.74 -15.62 -14.35
C LEU A 294 85.71 -16.71 -14.80
N ARG A 295 85.25 -17.96 -14.81
CA ARG A 295 85.97 -19.11 -15.34
C ARG A 295 85.82 -19.17 -16.86
N ARG A 296 86.94 -19.02 -17.57
CA ARG A 296 87.07 -19.11 -19.03
C ARG A 296 87.48 -20.55 -19.39
N ASP A 297 86.54 -21.37 -19.85
CA ASP A 297 86.86 -22.70 -20.41
C ASP A 297 86.80 -22.65 -21.95
N GLY A 298 87.89 -23.09 -22.57
CA GLY A 298 88.13 -23.09 -24.00
C GLY A 298 87.75 -24.41 -24.70
N SER A 299 87.44 -24.26 -25.99
CA SER A 299 87.52 -25.20 -27.12
C SER A 299 87.46 -26.72 -26.86
N ARG A 300 86.40 -27.36 -27.37
CA ARG A 300 86.49 -28.71 -27.96
C ARG A 300 85.50 -28.88 -29.12
N SER A 301 86.02 -29.51 -30.18
CA SER A 301 85.55 -29.62 -31.57
C SER A 301 84.31 -30.53 -31.76
N PRO A 302 83.66 -30.49 -32.95
CA PRO A 302 82.31 -31.00 -33.20
C PRO A 302 82.27 -32.49 -33.55
N PRO A 303 81.14 -33.20 -33.34
CA PRO A 303 80.97 -34.56 -33.80
C PRO A 303 80.44 -34.65 -35.24
N GLU A 304 80.89 -35.70 -35.92
CA GLU A 304 80.58 -36.10 -37.28
C GLU A 304 79.16 -36.65 -37.49
N ILE A 305 78.78 -36.62 -38.76
CA ILE A 305 77.54 -37.06 -39.40
C ILE A 305 77.40 -38.59 -39.38
N GLY A 306 76.20 -39.08 -39.09
CA GLY A 306 75.77 -40.45 -39.38
C GLY A 306 74.39 -40.44 -40.01
N SER A 307 74.34 -40.76 -41.30
CA SER A 307 73.17 -41.12 -42.10
C SER A 307 72.65 -42.50 -41.70
N ASP A 308 71.33 -42.72 -41.64
CA ASP A 308 70.69 -43.71 -42.52
C ASP A 308 69.16 -43.57 -42.58
N ASP A 309 68.63 -44.05 -43.69
CA ASP A 309 67.38 -43.75 -44.38
C ASP A 309 66.15 -44.59 -43.97
N THR A 310 64.96 -44.05 -44.30
CA THR A 310 63.70 -44.70 -44.79
C THR A 310 63.03 -45.79 -43.92
N HIS A 311 61.71 -45.82 -43.71
CA HIS A 311 60.58 -45.69 -44.64
C HIS A 311 59.31 -45.28 -43.88
#